data_AF-A0A9D9GTC3-F1
#
_entry.id   AF-A0A9D9GTC3-F1
#
_cell.length_a   1.000
_cell.length_b   1.000
_cell.length_c   1.000
_cell.angle_alpha   90.00
_cell.angle_beta   90.00
_cell.angle_gamma   90.00
#
_symmetry.space_group_name_H-M   'P 1'
#
loop_
_entity.id
_entity.type
_entity.pdbx_description
1 polymer ?
#
loop_
_entity_poly.entity_id
_entity_poly.type
_entity_poly.pdbx_seq_one_letter_code
_entity_poly.pdbx_strand_id
1 'polypeptide(L)'
;MAENNNKALEERFAELQQIIEKLEQGTLPLDESIAAYARGMQLSASCRKTLDEMNEKVKKARELLDEGRGQGQLPEGAAGPGTEF
;
A
#
# COMPACT_ATOMS: atom_id res chain seq x y z
N MET A 1 -11.17 11.79 -4.73
CA MET A 1 -9.82 11.96 -4.11
C MET A 1 -8.88 10.78 -4.38
N ALA A 2 -9.35 9.52 -4.41
CA ALA A 2 -8.48 8.35 -4.65
C ALA A 2 -7.76 8.34 -6.01
N GLU A 3 -8.45 8.69 -7.11
CA GLU A 3 -7.82 8.77 -8.44
C GLU A 3 -6.69 9.83 -8.51
N ASN A 4 -6.87 10.96 -7.83
CA ASN A 4 -5.89 12.05 -7.85
C ASN A 4 -4.60 11.68 -7.12
N ASN A 5 -4.69 10.86 -6.06
CA ASN A 5 -3.52 10.34 -5.35
C ASN A 5 -2.76 9.30 -6.19
N ASN A 6 -3.47 8.49 -6.98
CA ASN A 6 -2.84 7.47 -7.81
C ASN A 6 -2.04 8.12 -8.95
N LYS A 7 -2.65 9.08 -9.65
CA LYS A 7 -1.96 9.84 -10.70
C LYS A 7 -0.73 10.59 -10.16
N ALA A 8 -0.85 11.19 -8.98
CA ALA A 8 0.27 11.86 -8.32
C ALA A 8 1.37 10.89 -7.84
N LEU A 9 1.06 9.61 -7.60
CA LEU A 9 2.03 8.57 -7.28
C LEU A 9 2.79 8.13 -8.55
N GLU A 10 2.06 7.89 -9.64
CA GLU A 10 2.63 7.52 -10.95
C GLU A 10 3.58 8.60 -11.46
N GLU A 11 3.21 9.88 -11.35
CA GLU A 11 4.07 11.01 -11.72
C GLU A 11 5.37 11.05 -10.89
N ARG A 12 5.28 10.83 -9.57
CA ARG A 12 6.47 10.78 -8.69
C ARG A 12 7.36 9.58 -8.99
N PHE A 13 6.78 8.43 -9.36
CA PHE A 13 7.55 7.27 -9.79
C PHE A 13 8.28 7.53 -11.11
N ALA A 14 7.62 8.16 -12.07
CA ALA A 14 8.23 8.54 -13.34
C ALA A 14 9.40 9.53 -13.11
N GLU A 15 9.22 10.54 -12.26
CA GLU A 15 10.30 11.47 -11.88
C GLU A 15 11.48 10.74 -11.23
N LEU A 16 11.20 9.80 -10.32
CA LEU A 16 12.24 8.99 -9.66
C LEU A 16 13.02 8.13 -10.67
N GLN A 17 12.34 7.49 -11.62
CA GLN A 17 13.00 6.70 -12.67
C GLN A 17 13.92 7.57 -13.53
N GLN A 18 13.47 8.77 -13.92
CA GLN A 18 14.30 9.71 -14.67
C GLN A 18 15.55 10.14 -13.89
N ILE A 19 15.43 10.33 -12.57
CA ILE A 19 16.58 10.67 -11.72
C ILE A 19 17.57 9.52 -11.66
N ILE A 20 17.10 8.28 -11.48
CA ILE A 20 17.94 7.09 -11.47
C ILE A 20 18.69 6.97 -12.79
N GLU A 21 17.99 7.09 -13.92
CA GLU A 21 18.61 6.99 -15.25
C GLU A 21 19.72 8.04 -15.44
N LYS A 22 19.49 9.29 -15.02
CA LYS A 22 20.51 10.35 -15.09
C LYS A 22 21.72 10.07 -14.20
N LEU A 23 21.51 9.51 -13.01
CA LEU A 23 22.60 9.14 -12.10
C LEU A 23 23.41 7.96 -12.67
N GLU A 24 22.75 6.97 -13.26
CA GLU A 24 23.38 5.80 -13.88
C GLU A 24 24.19 6.15 -15.14
N GLN A 25 23.78 7.19 -15.89
CA GLN A 25 24.55 7.71 -17.02
C GLN A 25 25.92 8.26 -16.61
N GLY A 26 26.08 8.72 -15.36
CA GLY A 26 27.37 9.16 -14.80
C GLY A 26 27.96 10.42 -15.46
N THR A 27 27.18 11.16 -16.24
CA THR A 27 27.62 12.38 -16.96
C THR A 27 27.33 13.67 -16.19
N LEU A 28 26.62 13.58 -15.06
CA LEU A 28 26.28 14.72 -14.21
C LEU A 28 27.51 15.27 -13.48
N PRO A 29 27.67 16.60 -13.40
CA PRO A 29 28.59 17.23 -12.45
C PRO A 29 28.32 16.75 -11.01
N LEU A 30 29.33 16.84 -10.13
CA LEU A 30 29.23 16.36 -8.75
C LEU A 30 28.08 17.03 -7.97
N ASP A 31 27.98 18.36 -8.02
CA ASP A 31 26.90 19.11 -7.36
C ASP A 31 25.51 18.69 -7.87
N GLU A 32 25.36 18.48 -9.18
CA GLU A 32 24.11 18.02 -9.78
C GLU A 32 23.78 16.58 -9.38
N SER A 33 24.80 15.72 -9.28
CA SER A 33 24.64 14.33 -8.82
C SER A 33 24.16 14.28 -7.37
N ILE A 34 24.71 15.13 -6.50
CA ILE A 34 24.28 15.25 -5.10
C ILE A 34 22.83 15.74 -5.02
N ALA A 35 22.48 16.76 -5.80
CA ALA A 35 21.12 17.29 -5.85
C ALA A 35 20.11 16.25 -6.38
N ALA A 36 20.44 15.55 -7.46
CA ALA A 36 19.63 14.48 -8.05
C ALA A 36 19.43 13.33 -7.05
N TYR A 37 20.48 12.90 -6.36
CA TYR A 37 20.39 11.88 -5.32
C TYR A 37 19.47 12.30 -4.16
N ALA A 38 19.65 13.52 -3.64
CA ALA A 38 18.81 14.04 -2.57
C ALA A 38 17.33 14.10 -2.97
N ARG A 39 17.04 14.53 -4.21
CA ARG A 39 15.68 14.54 -4.75
C ARG A 39 15.11 13.12 -4.89
N GLY A 40 15.90 12.18 -5.40
CA GLY A 40 15.50 10.77 -5.50
C GLY A 40 15.14 10.15 -4.15
N MET A 41 15.94 10.45 -3.11
CA MET A 41 15.66 10.03 -1.73
C MET A 41 14.32 10.59 -1.21
N GLN A 42 14.05 11.88 -1.46
CA GLN A 42 12.79 12.51 -1.06
C GLN A 42 11.59 11.88 -1.78
N LEU A 43 11.68 11.66 -3.10
CA LEU A 43 10.62 11.03 -3.88
C LEU A 43 10.34 9.61 -3.40
N SER A 44 11.39 8.81 -3.20
CA SER A 44 11.30 7.44 -2.69
C SER A 44 10.55 7.38 -1.35
N ALA A 45 10.92 8.24 -0.40
CA ALA A 45 10.24 8.32 0.89
C ALA A 45 8.75 8.71 0.76
N SER A 46 8.45 9.67 -0.11
CA SER A 46 7.07 10.11 -0.38
C SER A 46 6.21 9.02 -1.03
N CYS A 47 6.76 8.28 -2.00
CA CYS A 47 6.07 7.16 -2.63
C CYS A 47 5.77 6.06 -1.62
N ARG A 48 6.76 5.71 -0.78
CA ARG A 48 6.60 4.72 0.28
C ARG A 48 5.47 5.10 1.24
N LYS A 49 5.45 6.34 1.72
CA LYS A 49 4.39 6.86 2.60
C LYS A 49 3.01 6.73 1.97
N THR A 50 2.88 7.08 0.70
CA THR A 50 1.61 7.01 -0.03
C THR A 50 1.12 5.56 -0.15
N LEU A 51 2.02 4.62 -0.46
CA LEU A 51 1.70 3.19 -0.53
C LEU A 51 1.28 2.64 0.83
N ASP A 52 1.98 3.01 1.91
CA ASP A 52 1.64 2.59 3.27
C ASP A 52 0.23 3.09 3.67
N GLU A 53 -0.11 4.34 3.35
CA GLU A 53 -1.45 4.89 3.57
C GLU A 53 -2.54 4.16 2.77
N MET A 54 -2.23 3.73 1.54
CA MET A 54 -3.15 2.94 0.71
C MET A 54 -3.34 1.54 1.28
N ASN A 55 -2.28 0.88 1.71
CA ASN A 55 -2.33 -0.44 2.34
C ASN A 55 -3.17 -0.42 3.63
N GLU A 56 -3.00 0.60 4.47
CA GLU A 56 -3.81 0.77 5.68
C GLU A 56 -5.30 0.93 5.37
N LYS A 57 -5.66 1.66 4.31
CA LYS A 57 -7.06 1.78 3.86
C LYS A 57 -7.63 0.44 3.41
N VAL A 58 -6.84 -0.34 2.66
CA VAL A 58 -7.25 -1.69 2.21
C VAL A 58 -7.44 -2.62 3.41
N LYS A 59 -6.53 -2.58 4.38
CA LYS A 59 -6.61 -3.38 5.61
C LYS A 59 -7.90 -3.08 6.38
N LYS A 60 -8.18 -1.80 6.65
CA LYS A 60 -9.43 -1.37 7.33
C LYS A 60 -10.68 -1.78 6.56
N ALA A 61 -10.67 -1.63 5.23
CA ALA A 61 -11.80 -2.05 4.40
C ALA A 61 -12.06 -3.57 4.51
N ARG A 62 -11.00 -4.40 4.60
CA ARG A 62 -11.13 -5.84 4.81
C ARG A 62 -11.69 -6.18 6.19
N GLU A 63 -11.21 -5.53 7.25
CA GLU A 63 -11.70 -5.71 8.62
C GLU A 63 -13.21 -5.41 8.71
N LEU A 64 -13.66 -4.29 8.14
CA LEU A 64 -15.08 -3.92 8.10
C LEU A 64 -15.95 -4.94 7.34
N LEU A 65 -15.42 -5.53 6.26
CA LEU A 65 -16.14 -6.57 5.50
C LEU A 65 -16.22 -7.90 6.27
N ASP A 66 -15.24 -8.19 7.12
CA ASP A 66 -15.20 -9.41 7.93
C ASP A 66 -16.11 -9.30 9.17
N GLU A 67 -16.14 -8.13 9.82
CA GLU A 67 -17.06 -7.83 10.93
C GLU A 67 -18.55 -7.94 10.51
N GLY A 68 -18.86 -7.61 9.25
CA GLY A 68 -20.20 -7.79 8.66
C GLY A 68 -20.59 -9.24 8.37
N ARG A 69 -19.64 -10.19 8.39
CA ARG A 69 -19.89 -11.63 8.22
C ARG A 69 -20.09 -12.37 9.53
N GLY A 70 -19.94 -11.70 10.68
CA GLY A 70 -19.99 -12.31 12.01
C GLY A 70 -21.37 -12.45 12.66
N GLN A 71 -22.47 -12.02 12.02
CA GLN A 71 -23.82 -12.14 12.59
C GLN A 71 -24.79 -12.79 11.62
N GLY A 72 -24.89 -14.13 11.71
CA GLY A 72 -25.84 -14.94 10.95
C GLY A 72 -25.76 -16.44 11.28
N GLN A 73 -26.36 -16.84 12.43
CA GLN A 73 -27.03 -18.14 12.71
C GLN A 73 -26.12 -19.41 12.81
N LEU A 74 -26.09 -20.28 13.85
CA LEU A 74 -26.81 -20.49 15.13
C LEU A 74 -25.92 -21.30 16.11
N PRO A 75 -26.10 -21.14 17.43
CA PRO A 75 -25.88 -22.21 18.39
C PRO A 75 -27.17 -23.04 18.55
N GLU A 76 -27.15 -24.34 18.24
CA GLU A 76 -28.15 -25.28 18.79
C GLU A 76 -27.46 -26.57 19.20
N GLY A 77 -27.02 -26.60 20.45
CA GLY A 77 -27.01 -27.84 21.21
C GLY A 77 -28.39 -28.02 21.84
N ALA A 78 -29.12 -29.05 21.44
CA ALA A 78 -30.29 -29.55 22.18
C ALA A 78 -30.37 -31.08 22.03
N ALA A 79 -29.70 -31.75 22.96
CA ALA A 79 -30.03 -33.00 23.64
C ALA A 79 -31.00 -34.05 23.02
N GLY A 80 -30.44 -35.25 22.75
CA GLY A 80 -30.95 -36.59 23.14
C GLY A 80 -32.13 -37.22 22.38
N PRO A 81 -32.48 -38.51 22.61
CA PRO A 81 -31.87 -39.52 23.49
C PRO A 81 -31.36 -40.76 22.72
N GLY A 82 -30.76 -41.71 23.44
CA GLY A 82 -30.05 -42.85 22.88
C GLY A 82 -30.92 -43.91 22.19
N THR A 83 -30.21 -44.82 21.53
CA THR A 83 -30.68 -46.19 21.35
C THR A 83 -29.45 -47.08 21.43
N GLU A 84 -29.31 -47.72 22.59
CA GLU A 84 -28.61 -48.98 22.77
C GLU A 84 -29.30 -50.03 21.88
N PHE A 85 -28.54 -50.72 21.03
CA PHE A 85 -28.46 -52.18 20.86
C PHE A 85 -27.55 -52.51 19.67
#